data_AF-A0A8T4UPB1-F1
#
_entry.id   AF-A0A8T4UPB1-F1
#
_cell.length_a   1.000
_cell.length_b   1.000
_cell.length_c   1.000
_cell.angle_alpha   90.00
_cell.angle_beta   90.00
_cell.angle_gamma   90.00
#
_symmetry.space_group_name_H-M   'P 1'
#
loop_
_entity.id
_entity.type
_entity.pdbx_description
1 polymer ?
#
loop_
_entity_poly.entity_id
_entity_poly.type
_entity_poly.pdbx_seq_one_letter_code
_entity_poly.pdbx_strand_id
1 'polypeptide(L)'
;MATLLESSIVDLGILEGLSAIFMVILVFVLIYALLQKTQALGGKPSLDAFIAIAVSMIMLISSTVMEIIAKMTPILVLLLFMAMFLLIATRFIGVEDSSIVTMLGGQNAAWWFIVVGILVFLGAAGQVVGPLLASGSPAEAVQPSEPGATGTGDYSTDLRNTLFHPTFLGMIVLLLIGSFTVRTLVMK
;
A
#
# COMPACT_ATOMS: atom_id res chain seq x y z
N MET A 1 35.07 24.78 -0.52
CA MET A 1 34.67 23.38 -0.25
C MET A 1 33.93 23.22 1.08
N ALA A 2 34.29 23.94 2.15
CA ALA A 2 33.54 23.91 3.43
C ALA A 2 32.12 24.52 3.35
N THR A 3 31.91 25.55 2.53
CA THR A 3 30.60 26.23 2.39
C THR A 3 29.52 25.43 1.67
N LEU A 4 29.89 24.35 0.95
CA LEU A 4 28.91 23.47 0.29
C LEU A 4 28.39 22.35 1.21
N LEU A 5 29.10 22.06 2.32
CA LEU A 5 28.66 21.07 3.29
C LEU A 5 27.60 21.63 4.24
N GLU A 6 27.68 22.92 4.60
CA GLU A 6 26.71 23.55 5.50
C GLU A 6 25.33 23.69 4.89
N SER A 7 25.23 23.97 3.57
CA SER A 7 23.94 23.99 2.87
C SER A 7 23.30 22.61 2.79
N SER A 8 24.09 21.56 2.55
CA SER A 8 23.55 20.19 2.53
C SER A 8 23.04 19.72 3.89
N ILE A 9 23.64 20.15 5.00
CA ILE A 9 23.19 19.79 6.36
C ILE A 9 21.84 20.45 6.68
N VAL A 10 21.66 21.72 6.31
CA VAL A 10 20.40 22.43 6.52
C VAL A 10 19.28 21.82 5.66
N ASP A 11 19.56 21.48 4.41
CA ASP A 11 18.58 20.85 3.52
C ASP A 11 18.16 19.47 4.00
N LEU A 12 19.09 18.66 4.54
CA LEU A 12 18.77 17.35 5.11
C LEU A 12 17.92 17.44 6.38
N GLY A 13 18.24 18.37 7.29
CA GLY A 13 17.47 18.52 8.54
C GLY A 13 16.02 18.93 8.31
N ILE A 14 15.77 19.81 7.33
CA ILE A 14 14.40 20.20 6.95
C ILE A 14 13.67 19.03 6.29
N LEU A 15 14.37 18.26 5.44
CA LEU A 15 13.77 17.12 4.75
C LEU A 15 13.39 15.99 5.72
N GLU A 16 14.23 15.72 6.72
CA GLU A 16 13.93 14.74 7.79
C GLU A 16 12.72 15.18 8.63
N GLY A 17 12.67 16.46 9.04
CA GLY A 17 11.52 17.01 9.76
C GLY A 17 10.22 16.95 8.95
N LEU A 18 10.30 17.25 7.64
CA LEU A 18 9.15 17.15 6.73
C LEU A 18 8.67 15.71 6.58
N SER A 19 9.58 14.74 6.49
CA SER A 19 9.26 13.32 6.42
C SER A 19 8.50 12.84 7.65
N ALA A 20 8.95 13.21 8.86
CA ALA A 20 8.28 12.87 10.11
C ALA A 20 6.86 13.45 10.19
N ILE A 21 6.70 14.75 9.88
CA ILE A 21 5.40 15.41 9.87
C ILE A 21 4.47 14.79 8.83
N PHE A 22 4.99 14.48 7.65
CA PHE A 22 4.24 13.82 6.59
C PHE A 22 3.73 12.43 7.03
N MET A 23 4.57 11.64 7.71
CA MET A 23 4.16 10.34 8.24
C MET A 23 3.01 10.48 9.26
N VAL A 24 3.08 11.44 10.18
CA VAL A 24 2.00 11.71 11.14
C VAL A 24 0.68 12.02 10.43
N ILE A 25 0.72 12.95 9.46
CA ILE A 25 -0.47 13.36 8.71
C ILE A 25 -1.04 12.19 7.92
N LEU A 26 -0.19 11.39 7.28
CA LEU A 26 -0.62 10.24 6.50
C LEU A 26 -1.32 9.18 7.36
N VAL A 27 -0.76 8.84 8.52
CA VAL A 27 -1.40 7.92 9.48
C VAL A 27 -2.73 8.47 9.95
N PHE A 28 -2.77 9.75 10.33
CA PHE A 28 -4.00 10.41 10.74
C PHE A 28 -5.08 10.29 9.66
N VAL A 29 -4.76 10.60 8.40
CA VAL A 29 -5.71 10.51 7.27
C VAL A 29 -6.19 9.08 7.04
N LEU A 30 -5.30 8.08 7.11
CA LEU A 30 -5.68 6.68 6.95
C LEU A 30 -6.64 6.21 8.04
N ILE A 31 -6.33 6.51 9.30
CA ILE A 31 -7.19 6.14 10.43
C ILE A 31 -8.52 6.89 10.35
N TYR A 32 -8.49 8.19 10.05
CA TYR A 32 -9.69 8.99 9.88
C TYR A 32 -10.60 8.43 8.78
N ALA A 33 -10.05 8.11 7.61
CA ALA A 33 -10.79 7.51 6.51
C ALA A 33 -11.40 6.14 6.89
N LEU A 34 -10.66 5.34 7.65
CA LEU A 34 -11.14 4.03 8.12
C LEU A 34 -12.29 4.18 9.12
N LEU A 35 -12.19 5.13 10.06
CA LEU A 35 -13.28 5.45 11.00
C LEU A 35 -14.51 5.99 10.28
N GLN A 36 -14.33 6.90 9.31
CA GLN A 36 -15.43 7.49 8.55
C GLN A 36 -16.22 6.43 7.76
N LYS A 37 -15.52 5.46 7.17
CA LYS A 37 -16.15 4.37 6.40
C LYS A 37 -16.85 3.36 7.30
N THR A 38 -16.29 3.06 8.47
CA THR A 38 -16.88 2.10 9.41
C THR A 38 -18.01 2.71 10.26
N GLN A 39 -18.08 4.05 10.33
CA GLN A 39 -19.04 4.80 11.15
C GLN A 39 -19.11 4.30 12.61
N ALA A 40 -18.00 3.76 13.11
CA ALA A 40 -17.96 3.04 14.39
C ALA A 40 -18.38 3.90 15.60
N LEU A 41 -18.35 5.23 15.46
CA LEU A 41 -18.55 6.20 16.53
C LEU A 41 -19.79 7.09 16.31
N GLY A 42 -20.76 6.59 15.53
CA GLY A 42 -22.05 7.27 15.36
C GLY A 42 -22.05 8.41 14.34
N GLY A 43 -21.10 8.38 13.39
CA GLY A 43 -21.12 9.21 12.18
C GLY A 43 -20.91 10.70 12.38
N LYS A 44 -20.40 11.13 13.55
CA LYS A 44 -20.05 12.54 13.80
C LYS A 44 -18.61 12.81 13.32
N PRO A 45 -18.40 13.58 12.24
CA PRO A 45 -17.08 13.73 11.62
C PRO A 45 -16.02 14.32 12.56
N SER A 46 -16.42 15.19 13.48
CA SER A 46 -15.54 15.82 14.46
C SER A 46 -15.06 14.85 15.55
N LEU A 47 -15.88 13.87 15.91
CA LEU A 47 -15.50 12.84 16.89
C LEU A 47 -14.50 11.86 16.27
N ASP A 48 -14.74 11.46 15.02
CA ASP A 48 -13.84 10.58 14.26
C ASP A 48 -12.45 11.22 14.09
N ALA A 49 -12.38 12.54 13.85
CA ALA A 49 -11.11 13.26 13.75
C ALA A 49 -10.34 13.27 15.07
N PHE A 50 -11.01 13.54 16.19
CA PHE A 50 -10.37 13.55 17.51
C PHE A 50 -9.78 12.19 17.87
N ILE A 51 -10.52 11.11 17.62
CA ILE A 51 -10.07 9.75 17.89
C ILE A 51 -8.96 9.33 16.92
N ALA A 52 -9.07 9.69 15.64
CA ALA A 52 -8.01 9.42 14.67
C ALA A 52 -6.69 10.11 15.05
N ILE A 53 -6.72 11.34 15.56
CA ILE A 53 -5.51 12.01 16.09
C ILE A 53 -4.92 11.20 17.24
N ALA A 54 -5.74 10.85 18.24
CA ALA A 54 -5.27 10.08 19.40
C ALA A 54 -4.66 8.73 19.01
N VAL A 55 -5.31 7.99 18.12
CA VAL A 55 -4.83 6.68 17.62
C VAL A 55 -3.55 6.85 16.79
N SER A 56 -3.48 7.88 15.93
CA SER A 56 -2.29 8.15 15.13
C SER A 56 -1.07 8.42 16.00
N MET A 57 -1.21 9.20 17.07
CA MET A 57 -0.13 9.45 18.04
C MET A 57 0.37 8.17 18.71
N ILE A 58 -0.54 7.26 19.08
CA ILE A 58 -0.17 5.96 19.65
C ILE A 58 0.56 5.09 18.62
N MET A 59 0.10 5.09 17.36
CA MET A 59 0.71 4.30 16.29
C MET A 59 2.12 4.75 15.93
N LEU A 60 2.43 6.04 16.04
CA LEU A 60 3.77 6.57 15.74
C LEU A 60 4.86 6.06 16.69
N ILE A 61 4.49 5.58 17.88
CA ILE A 61 5.43 4.98 18.83
C ILE A 61 5.88 3.59 18.35
N SER A 62 5.10 2.93 17.49
CA SER A 62 5.45 1.62 16.94
C SER A 62 6.42 1.75 15.78
N SER A 63 7.66 1.28 15.98
CA SER A 63 8.67 1.21 14.92
C SER A 63 8.22 0.38 13.72
N THR A 64 7.49 -0.72 13.95
CA THR A 64 6.93 -1.57 12.89
C THR A 64 5.93 -0.81 12.01
N VAL A 65 5.04 -0.04 12.62
CA VAL A 65 4.05 0.75 11.88
C VAL A 65 4.75 1.83 11.05
N MET A 66 5.71 2.53 11.65
CA MET A 66 6.54 3.54 10.96
C MET A 66 7.26 2.96 9.74
N GLU A 67 7.82 1.75 9.86
CA GLU A 67 8.50 1.09 8.75
C GLU A 67 7.53 0.72 7.62
N ILE A 68 6.35 0.19 7.95
CA ILE A 68 5.30 -0.12 6.96
C ILE A 68 4.92 1.15 6.20
N ILE A 69 4.67 2.25 6.92
CA ILE A 69 4.29 3.53 6.32
C ILE A 69 5.41 4.06 5.43
N ALA A 70 6.66 4.05 5.90
CA ALA A 70 7.81 4.51 5.13
C ALA A 70 7.97 3.73 3.82
N LYS A 71 7.63 2.43 3.80
CA LYS A 71 7.61 1.61 2.59
C LYS A 71 6.39 1.89 1.70
N MET A 72 5.23 2.22 2.28
CA MET A 72 4.01 2.59 1.53
C MET A 72 4.10 3.98 0.90
N THR A 73 4.74 4.93 1.56
CA THR A 73 4.78 6.34 1.18
C THR A 73 5.20 6.57 -0.28
N PRO A 74 6.33 6.01 -0.78
CA PRO A 74 6.76 6.24 -2.16
C PRO A 74 5.70 5.81 -3.19
N ILE A 75 5.06 4.66 -2.99
CA ILE A 75 4.00 4.15 -3.88
C ILE A 75 2.75 5.00 -3.79
N LEU A 76 2.35 5.43 -2.59
CA LEU A 76 1.18 6.28 -2.41
C LEU A 76 1.38 7.65 -3.06
N VAL A 77 2.58 8.23 -2.92
CA VAL A 77 2.96 9.47 -3.62
C VAL A 77 2.93 9.28 -5.13
N LEU A 78 3.52 8.18 -5.65
CA LEU A 78 3.46 7.85 -7.07
C LEU A 78 2.02 7.73 -7.58
N LEU A 79 1.15 7.04 -6.83
CA LEU A 79 -0.27 6.87 -7.18
C LEU A 79 -1.00 8.22 -7.16
N LEU A 80 -0.74 9.06 -6.15
CA LEU A 80 -1.29 10.41 -6.07
C LEU A 80 -0.87 11.26 -7.27
N PHE A 81 0.41 11.24 -7.65
CA PHE A 81 0.91 11.93 -8.85
C PHE A 81 0.22 11.39 -10.10
N MET A 82 0.12 10.07 -10.25
CA MET A 82 -0.54 9.44 -11.39
C MET A 82 -2.03 9.84 -11.46
N ALA A 83 -2.74 9.85 -10.33
CA ALA A 83 -4.11 10.31 -10.25
C ALA A 83 -4.23 11.79 -10.65
N MET A 84 -3.32 12.66 -10.17
CA MET A 84 -3.28 14.07 -10.54
C MET A 84 -3.04 14.27 -12.04
N PHE A 85 -2.11 13.52 -12.64
CA PHE A 85 -1.89 13.51 -14.08
C PHE A 85 -3.13 13.05 -14.85
N LEU A 86 -3.82 12.03 -14.37
CA LEU A 86 -5.06 11.54 -14.99
C LEU A 86 -6.16 12.62 -14.92
N LEU A 87 -6.31 13.32 -13.79
CA LEU A 87 -7.25 14.43 -13.67
C LEU A 87 -6.92 15.59 -14.62
N ILE A 88 -5.64 15.92 -14.77
CA ILE A 88 -5.22 16.95 -15.72
C ILE A 88 -5.48 16.48 -17.16
N ALA A 89 -5.19 15.22 -17.48
CA ALA A 89 -5.44 14.66 -18.80
C ALA A 89 -6.93 14.66 -19.18
N THR A 90 -7.83 14.33 -18.25
CA THR A 90 -9.28 14.40 -18.51
C THR A 90 -9.76 15.84 -18.71
N ARG A 91 -9.16 16.81 -18.01
CA ARG A 91 -9.42 18.24 -18.26
C ARG A 91 -8.99 18.68 -19.66
N PHE A 92 -7.85 18.20 -20.16
CA PHE A 92 -7.40 18.49 -21.53
C PHE A 92 -8.34 17.93 -22.61
N ILE A 93 -9.03 16.83 -22.33
CA ILE A 93 -10.03 16.24 -23.24
C ILE A 93 -11.35 17.03 -23.21
N GLY A 94 -11.49 18.04 -22.34
CA GLY A 94 -12.70 18.85 -22.19
C GLY A 94 -13.79 18.17 -21.38
N VAL A 95 -13.43 17.20 -20.53
CA VAL A 95 -14.40 16.56 -19.62
C VAL A 95 -14.80 17.56 -18.54
N GLU A 96 -16.10 17.84 -18.45
CA GLU A 96 -16.66 18.70 -17.41
C GLU A 96 -16.42 18.12 -16.00
N ASP A 97 -16.22 19.01 -15.04
CA ASP A 97 -15.97 18.72 -13.62
C ASP A 97 -17.02 17.78 -13.03
N SER A 98 -18.28 17.94 -13.46
CA SER A 98 -19.44 17.13 -13.06
C SER A 98 -19.25 15.65 -13.41
N SER A 99 -18.67 15.35 -14.58
CA SER A 99 -18.41 14.00 -15.05
C SER A 99 -17.22 13.37 -14.33
N ILE A 100 -16.20 14.16 -13.97
CA ILE A 100 -15.07 13.68 -13.15
C ILE A 100 -15.55 13.29 -11.75
N VAL A 101 -16.39 14.12 -11.14
CA VAL A 101 -16.96 13.82 -9.81
C VAL A 101 -17.86 12.58 -9.88
N THR A 102 -18.60 12.39 -10.97
CA THR A 102 -19.45 11.19 -11.14
C THR A 102 -18.62 9.94 -11.42
N MET A 103 -17.51 10.06 -12.15
CA MET A 103 -16.56 8.96 -12.36
C MET A 103 -15.84 8.58 -11.07
N LEU A 104 -15.35 9.54 -10.29
CA LEU A 104 -14.68 9.29 -9.00
C LEU A 104 -15.64 8.87 -7.89
N GLY A 105 -16.84 9.45 -7.86
CA GLY A 105 -17.91 9.15 -6.91
C GLY A 105 -18.71 7.90 -7.27
N GLY A 106 -18.51 7.36 -8.48
CA GLY A 106 -19.12 6.11 -8.90
C GLY A 106 -18.67 4.96 -8.01
N GLN A 107 -19.62 4.11 -7.62
CA GLN A 107 -19.39 2.93 -6.77
C GLN A 107 -18.22 2.07 -7.26
N ASN A 108 -18.01 2.01 -8.58
CA ASN A 108 -16.94 1.25 -9.22
C ASN A 108 -15.55 1.87 -9.04
N ALA A 109 -15.43 3.20 -9.05
CA ALA A 109 -14.14 3.87 -8.86
C ALA A 109 -13.68 3.77 -7.41
N ALA A 110 -14.59 4.02 -6.46
CA ALA A 110 -14.30 3.81 -5.04
C ALA A 110 -13.82 2.37 -4.77
N TRP A 111 -14.47 1.37 -5.39
CA TRP A 111 -14.06 -0.02 -5.26
C TRP A 111 -12.65 -0.28 -5.81
N TRP A 112 -12.32 0.29 -6.98
CA TRP A 112 -10.98 0.15 -7.57
C TRP A 112 -9.90 0.74 -6.66
N PHE A 113 -10.10 1.95 -6.12
CA PHE A 113 -9.16 2.56 -5.17
C PHE A 113 -8.98 1.72 -3.90
N ILE A 114 -10.05 1.11 -3.38
CA ILE A 114 -9.98 0.23 -2.22
C ILE A 114 -9.15 -1.02 -2.53
N VAL A 115 -9.40 -1.68 -3.67
CA VAL A 115 -8.66 -2.89 -4.07
C VAL A 115 -7.17 -2.60 -4.24
N VAL A 116 -6.84 -1.51 -4.95
CA VAL A 116 -5.44 -1.09 -5.15
C VAL A 116 -4.81 -0.71 -3.81
N GLY A 117 -5.51 0.03 -2.96
CA GLY A 117 -5.02 0.42 -1.63
C GLY A 117 -4.72 -0.79 -0.74
N ILE A 118 -5.60 -1.80 -0.73
CA ILE A 118 -5.38 -3.05 0.01
C ILE A 118 -4.18 -3.81 -0.55
N LEU A 119 -4.03 -3.90 -1.87
CA LEU A 119 -2.91 -4.59 -2.50
C LEU A 119 -1.57 -3.92 -2.14
N VAL A 120 -1.52 -2.60 -2.19
CA VAL A 120 -0.34 -1.81 -1.77
C VAL A 120 -0.06 -2.02 -0.28
N PHE A 121 -1.09 -1.97 0.57
CA PHE A 121 -0.94 -2.19 2.00
C PHE A 121 -0.40 -3.59 2.30
N LEU A 122 -0.96 -4.64 1.70
CA LEU A 122 -0.48 -6.01 1.85
C LEU A 122 0.95 -6.18 1.34
N GLY A 123 1.29 -5.54 0.22
CA GLY A 123 2.66 -5.56 -0.30
C GLY A 123 3.66 -4.94 0.67
N ALA A 124 3.35 -3.77 1.23
CA ALA A 124 4.22 -3.10 2.18
C ALA A 124 4.27 -3.79 3.54
N ALA A 125 3.12 -4.22 4.08
CA ALA A 125 3.05 -4.98 5.31
C ALA A 125 3.78 -6.32 5.18
N GLY A 126 3.65 -7.03 4.06
CA GLY A 126 4.36 -8.27 3.79
C GLY A 126 5.88 -8.11 3.79
N GLN A 127 6.40 -6.99 3.28
CA GLN A 127 7.84 -6.71 3.29
C GLN A 127 8.39 -6.46 4.70
N VAL A 128 7.61 -5.87 5.61
CA VAL A 128 8.05 -5.58 6.99
C VAL A 128 7.79 -6.76 7.93
N VAL A 129 6.62 -7.37 7.82
CA VAL A 129 6.19 -8.47 8.69
C VAL A 129 6.77 -9.81 8.24
N GLY A 130 7.05 -9.99 6.95
CA GLY A 130 7.61 -11.22 6.39
C GLY A 130 8.93 -11.65 7.06
N PRO A 131 9.94 -10.76 7.13
CA PRO A 131 11.19 -11.05 7.84
C PRO A 131 10.98 -11.37 9.33
N LEU A 132 10.08 -10.66 10.01
CA LEU A 132 9.78 -10.90 11.43
C LEU A 132 9.16 -12.29 11.65
N LEU A 133 8.24 -12.72 10.77
CA LEU A 133 7.63 -14.05 10.82
C LEU A 133 8.64 -15.16 10.46
N ALA A 134 9.53 -14.89 9.50
CA ALA A 134 10.57 -15.84 9.10
C ALA A 134 11.65 -16.02 10.19
N SER A 135 11.99 -14.94 10.90
CA SER A 135 13.00 -14.97 11.98
C SER A 135 12.50 -15.58 13.31
N GLY A 136 11.18 -15.75 13.47
CA GLY A 136 10.56 -16.36 14.65
C GLY A 136 10.61 -17.89 14.69
N SER A 137 11.04 -18.53 13.61
CA SER A 137 11.40 -19.95 13.62
C SER A 137 12.93 -20.02 13.65
N PRO A 138 13.56 -20.72 14.61
CA PRO A 138 14.96 -21.11 14.47
C PRO A 138 15.03 -22.16 13.35
N ALA A 139 14.85 -21.71 12.11
CA ALA A 139 15.28 -22.45 10.96
C ALA A 139 16.80 -22.43 11.04
N GLU A 140 17.37 -23.50 11.62
CA GLU A 140 18.65 -24.00 11.15
C GLU A 140 18.71 -23.76 9.65
N ALA A 141 19.78 -23.11 9.19
CA ALA A 141 20.03 -22.92 7.78
C ALA A 141 20.06 -24.31 7.12
N VAL A 142 18.91 -24.80 6.66
CA VAL A 142 18.81 -26.01 5.87
C VAL A 142 19.48 -25.65 4.56
N GLN A 143 20.71 -26.12 4.41
CA GLN A 143 21.43 -26.01 3.15
C GLN A 143 20.51 -26.52 2.04
N PRO A 144 20.30 -25.75 0.95
CA PRO A 144 19.42 -26.15 -0.13
C PRO A 144 20.04 -27.35 -0.83
N SER A 145 19.64 -28.55 -0.40
CA SER A 145 20.13 -29.82 -0.95
C SER A 145 19.28 -30.31 -2.11
N GLU A 146 18.19 -29.61 -2.46
CA GLU A 146 17.32 -29.98 -3.56
C GLU A 146 16.98 -28.80 -4.50
N PRO A 147 17.01 -29.01 -5.84
CA PRO A 147 16.53 -28.03 -6.80
C PRO A 147 15.00 -27.90 -6.67
N GLY A 148 14.55 -26.84 -5.99
CA GLY A 148 13.12 -26.57 -5.77
C GLY A 148 12.77 -26.03 -4.38
N ALA A 149 13.72 -26.00 -3.43
CA ALA A 149 13.48 -25.44 -2.10
C ALA A 149 13.35 -23.91 -2.15
N THR A 150 12.21 -23.38 -1.72
CA THR A 150 11.91 -21.94 -1.62
C THR A 150 12.23 -21.37 -0.23
N GLY A 151 13.27 -21.89 0.42
CA GLY A 151 13.73 -21.46 1.73
C GLY A 151 15.10 -20.83 1.60
N THR A 152 15.16 -19.61 1.05
CA THR A 152 16.37 -18.80 1.04
C THR A 152 16.11 -17.56 1.88
N GLY A 153 17.04 -17.12 2.73
CA GLY A 153 16.82 -16.01 3.67
C GLY A 153 16.38 -14.65 3.06
N ASP A 154 16.29 -14.57 1.74
CA ASP A 154 15.77 -13.43 0.99
C ASP A 154 14.29 -13.61 0.64
N TYR A 155 13.42 -12.92 1.39
CA TYR A 155 11.96 -12.87 1.17
C TYR A 155 11.57 -12.53 -0.28
N SER A 156 12.34 -11.69 -0.97
CA SER A 156 12.08 -11.32 -2.37
C SER A 156 12.32 -12.50 -3.33
N THR A 157 13.33 -13.33 -3.04
CA THR A 157 13.64 -14.55 -3.78
C THR A 157 12.60 -15.63 -3.51
N ASP A 158 12.17 -15.78 -2.26
CA ASP A 158 11.15 -16.76 -1.87
C ASP A 158 9.75 -16.39 -2.40
N LEU A 159 9.36 -15.11 -2.38
CA LEU A 159 8.13 -14.63 -3.03
C LEU A 159 8.16 -14.86 -4.54
N ARG A 160 9.29 -14.56 -5.18
CA ARG A 160 9.46 -14.79 -6.61
C ARG A 160 9.37 -16.28 -6.92
N ASN A 161 10.06 -17.12 -6.16
CA ASN A 161 10.01 -18.56 -6.37
C ASN A 161 8.61 -19.14 -6.11
N THR A 162 7.86 -18.57 -5.17
CA THR A 162 6.47 -18.97 -4.90
C THR A 162 5.51 -18.51 -6.00
N LEU A 163 5.61 -17.24 -6.43
CA LEU A 163 4.76 -16.68 -7.49
C LEU A 163 5.04 -17.32 -8.86
N PHE A 164 6.29 -17.69 -9.13
CA PHE A 164 6.69 -18.37 -10.35
C PHE A 164 6.81 -19.90 -10.17
N HIS A 165 6.26 -20.45 -9.08
CA HIS A 165 6.21 -21.89 -8.90
C HIS A 165 5.25 -22.51 -9.93
N PRO A 166 5.63 -23.58 -10.65
CA PRO A 166 4.78 -24.17 -11.70
C PRO A 166 3.40 -24.60 -11.18
N THR A 167 3.31 -25.04 -9.91
CA THR A 167 2.05 -25.38 -9.24
C THR A 167 1.15 -24.16 -9.00
N PHE A 168 1.72 -23.03 -8.59
CA PHE A 168 0.94 -21.81 -8.32
C PHE A 168 0.45 -21.18 -9.62
N LEU A 169 1.32 -21.12 -10.64
CA LEU A 169 0.94 -20.69 -11.99
C LEU A 169 -0.18 -21.59 -12.55
N GLY A 170 -0.08 -22.91 -12.36
CA GLY A 170 -1.10 -23.86 -12.77
C GLY A 170 -2.46 -23.60 -12.12
N MET A 171 -2.49 -23.33 -10.81
CA MET A 171 -3.74 -22.97 -10.11
C MET A 171 -4.34 -21.67 -10.61
N ILE A 172 -3.53 -20.63 -10.84
CA ILE A 172 -4.00 -19.35 -11.40
C ILE A 172 -4.58 -19.54 -12.80
N VAL A 173 -3.92 -20.32 -13.65
CA VAL A 173 -4.39 -20.61 -15.01
C VAL A 173 -5.72 -21.36 -14.98
N LEU A 174 -5.86 -22.38 -14.12
CA LEU A 174 -7.13 -23.10 -13.96
C LEU A 174 -8.26 -22.18 -13.47
N LEU A 175 -7.96 -21.26 -12.54
CA LEU A 175 -8.94 -20.30 -12.03
C LEU A 175 -9.38 -19.32 -13.14
N LEU A 176 -8.44 -18.82 -13.94
CA LEU A 176 -8.76 -17.96 -15.09
C LEU A 176 -9.62 -18.70 -16.11
N ILE A 177 -9.27 -19.93 -16.49
CA ILE A 177 -10.07 -20.75 -17.42
C ILE A 177 -11.49 -20.98 -16.87
N GLY A 178 -11.61 -21.32 -15.58
CA GLY A 178 -12.90 -21.47 -14.92
C GLY A 178 -13.74 -20.17 -14.95
N SER A 179 -13.11 -19.04 -14.65
CA SER A 179 -13.76 -17.72 -14.68
C SER A 179 -14.26 -17.35 -16.08
N PHE A 180 -13.45 -17.56 -17.12
CA PHE A 180 -13.86 -17.34 -18.51
C PHE A 180 -14.97 -18.28 -18.96
N THR A 181 -14.95 -19.53 -18.51
CA THR A 181 -15.99 -20.52 -18.82
C THR A 181 -17.34 -20.10 -18.24
N VAL A 182 -17.38 -19.73 -16.96
CA VAL A 182 -18.60 -19.24 -16.30
C VAL A 182 -19.11 -17.97 -16.99
N ARG A 183 -18.23 -17.02 -17.29
CA ARG A 183 -18.61 -15.78 -17.99
C ARG A 183 -19.23 -16.04 -19.36
N THR A 184 -18.68 -17.00 -20.11
CA THR A 184 -19.20 -17.37 -21.45
C THR A 184 -20.52 -18.12 -21.36
N LEU A 185 -20.75 -18.86 -20.27
CA LEU A 185 -22.01 -19.56 -20.01
C LEU A 185 -23.14 -18.59 -19.64
N VAL A 186 -22.84 -17.55 -18.84
CA VAL A 186 -23.82 -16.57 -18.35
C VAL A 186 -24.20 -15.54 -19.43
N MET A 187 -23.35 -15.30 -20.43
CA MET A 187 -23.61 -14.37 -21.53
C MET A 187 -24.38 -14.98 -22.72
N LYS A 188 -25.04 -16.13 -22.52
CA LYS A 188 -26.07 -16.67 -23.42
C LYS A 188 -27.46 -16.43 -22.85
#